data_AF-A0A842YCQ3-F1
#
_entry.id   AF-A0A842YCQ3-F1
#
_cell.length_a   1.000
_cell.length_b   1.000
_cell.length_c   1.000
_cell.angle_alpha   90.00
_cell.angle_beta   90.00
_cell.angle_gamma   90.00
#
_symmetry.space_group_name_H-M   'P 1'
#
loop_
_entity.id
_entity.type
_entity.pdbx_description
1 polymer ?
#
loop_
_entity_poly.entity_id
_entity_poly.type
_entity_poly.pdbx_seq_one_letter_code
_entity_poly.pdbx_strand_id
1 'polypeptide(L)' 'MDEVDKALWQELYSNCRLSYQYLADKLDLTANAVRKRIDRE' A
#
# COMPACT_ATOMS: atom_id res chain seq x y z
N MET A 1 -3.03 1.24 -13.27
CA MET A 1 -2.78 1.65 -11.87
C MET A 1 -4.08 2.21 -11.33
N ASP A 2 -4.70 1.49 -10.39
CA ASP A 2 -5.98 1.86 -9.79
C ASP A 2 -5.82 3.05 -8.83
N GLU A 3 -6.91 3.70 -8.43
CA GLU A 3 -6.87 4.77 -7.42
C GLU A 3 -6.25 4.30 -6.10
N VAL A 4 -6.48 3.04 -5.74
CA VAL A 4 -5.90 2.39 -4.56
C VAL A 4 -4.38 2.27 -4.69
N ASP A 5 -3.86 1.95 -5.88
CA ASP A 5 -2.41 1.88 -6.09
C ASP A 5 -1.78 3.27 -5.95
N LYS A 6 -2.43 4.31 -6.51
CA LYS A 6 -1.95 5.69 -6.37
C LYS A 6 -1.90 6.13 -4.90
N ALA A 7 -2.94 5.82 -4.12
CA ALA A 7 -2.97 6.12 -2.69
C ALA A 7 -1.88 5.35 -1.92
N LEU A 8 -1.67 4.07 -2.25
CA LEU A 8 -0.61 3.25 -1.66
C LEU A 8 0.78 3.86 -1.92
N TRP A 9 1.06 4.24 -3.17
CA TRP A 9 2.32 4.87 -3.54
C TRP A 9 2.50 6.24 -2.88
N GLN A 10 1.44 7.03 -2.76
CA GLN A 10 1.50 8.32 -2.06
C GLN A 10 1.87 8.15 -0.57
N GLU A 11 1.31 7.14 0.10
CA GLU A 11 1.64 6.83 1.49
C GLU A 11 3.08 6.31 1.64
N LEU A 12 3.52 5.42 0.75
CA LEU A 12 4.89 4.91 0.73
C LEU A 12 5.91 6.02 0.42
N TYR A 13 5.56 6.97 -0.44
CA TYR A 13 6.39 8.13 -0.75
C TYR A 13 6.48 9.10 0.44
N SER A 14 5.38 9.28 1.17
CA SER A 14 5.33 10.07 2.40
C SER A 14 6.16 9.44 3.52
N ASN A 15 6.03 8.12 3.70
CA ASN A 15 6.78 7.36 4.70
C ASN A 15 6.96 5.89 4.28
N CYS A 16 8.14 5.56 3.76
CA CYS A 16 8.46 4.21 3.31
C CYS A 16 8.71 3.21 4.46
N ARG A 17 8.72 3.66 5.72
CA ARG A 17 8.87 2.79 6.91
C ARG A 17 7.54 2.29 7.46
N LEU A 18 6.42 2.67 6.85
CA LEU A 18 5.11 2.15 7.23
C LEU A 18 5.06 0.64 7.02
N SER A 19 4.49 -0.08 7.98
CA SER A 19 4.29 -1.51 7.85
C SER A 19 3.18 -1.81 6.84
N TYR A 20 3.24 -2.96 6.18
CA TYR A 20 2.18 -3.40 5.28
C TYR A 20 0.82 -3.55 6.01
N GLN A 21 0.85 -3.87 7.30
CA GLN A 21 -0.35 -3.94 8.13
C GLN A 21 -1.01 -2.56 8.27
N TYR A 22 -0.22 -1.53 8.56
CA TYR A 22 -0.73 -0.17 8.70
C TYR A 22 -1.30 0.37 7.38
N LEU A 23 -0.61 0.13 6.26
CA LEU A 23 -1.09 0.52 4.94
C LEU A 23 -2.38 -0.23 4.57
N ALA A 24 -2.49 -1.50 4.97
CA ALA A 24 -3.67 -2.31 4.76
C ALA A 24 -4.87 -1.76 5.55
N ASP A 25 -4.70 -1.48 6.84
CA ASP A 25 -5.76 -0.92 7.69
C ASP A 25 -6.23 0.46 7.18
N LYS A 26 -5.29 1.29 6.70
CA LYS A 26 -5.59 2.63 6.20
C LYS A 26 -6.31 2.64 4.84
N LEU A 27 -6.00 1.67 3.98
CA LEU A 27 -6.55 1.57 2.61
C LEU A 27 -7.72 0.58 2.50
N ASP A 28 -8.19 0.04 3.62
CA ASP A 28 -9.22 -1.01 3.69
C ASP A 28 -8.85 -2.23 2.82
N LEU A 29 -7.59 -2.65 2.92
CA LEU A 29 -7.02 -3.79 2.22
C LEU A 29 -6.55 -4.85 3.20
N THR A 30 -6.14 -6.00 2.66
CA THR A 30 -5.34 -6.98 3.42
C THR A 30 -3.84 -6.70 3.22
N ALA A 31 -3.02 -7.00 4.23
CA ALA A 31 -1.56 -6.86 4.12
C ALA A 31 -0.98 -7.68 2.94
N ASN A 32 -1.58 -8.83 2.63
CA ASN A 32 -1.21 -9.63 1.46
C ASN A 32 -1.54 -8.93 0.14
N ALA A 33 -2.65 -8.20 0.05
CA ALA A 33 -3.00 -7.43 -1.13
C ALA A 33 -2.03 -6.26 -1.33
N VAL A 34 -1.65 -5.56 -0.24
CA VAL A 34 -0.63 -4.50 -0.27
C VAL A 34 0.70 -5.04 -0.80
N ARG A 35 1.19 -6.15 -0.23
CA ARG A 35 2.43 -6.79 -0.67
C ARG A 35 2.36 -7.19 -2.15
N LYS A 36 1.28 -7.84 -2.59
CA LYS A 36 1.11 -8.24 -4.00
C LYS A 36 1.10 -7.06 -4.96
N ARG A 37 0.58 -5.90 -4.55
CA ARG A 37 0.57 -4.69 -5.38
C ARG A 37 1.97 -4.09 -5.50
N ILE A 38 2.74 -4.07 -4.41
CA ILE A 38 4.13 -3.61 -4.40
C ILE A 38 5.02 -4.55 -5.23
N ASP A 39 4.87 -5.87 -5.09
CA ASP A 39 5.67 -6.88 -5.82
C ASP A 39 5.38 -6.91 -7.34
N ARG A 40 4.30 -6.26 -7.82
CA ARG A 40 3.84 -6.31 -9.21
C ARG A 40 4.39 -5.18 -10.09
N GLU A 41 5.01 -4.17 -9.48
CA GLU A 41 5.67 -3.04 -10.15
C GLU A 41 7.19 -3.27 -10.26
#